data_AF-A0A1D7P3E3-F1
#
_entry.id   AF-A0A1D7P3E3-F1
#
_cell.length_a   1.000
_cell.length_b   1.000
_cell.length_c   1.000
_cell.angle_alpha   90.00
_cell.angle_beta   90.00
_cell.angle_gamma   90.00
#
_symmetry.space_group_name_H-M   'P 1'
#
loop_
_entity.id
_entity.type
_entity.pdbx_description
1 polymer ?
#
loop_
_entity_poly.entity_id
_entity_poly.type
_entity_poly.pdbx_seq_one_letter_code
_entity_poly.pdbx_strand_id
1 'polypeptide(L)'
;MSAPITESLVIRPASEQPTPDMNGKEVLVLNPCDGWHIGYVNFWDGEYSGIYRWIGEEFEPRYFYVAWALLPDGLKIGDAFEDQSATPEEHDRYWAARKMLNGK
;
A
#
# COMPACT_ATOMS: atom_id res chain seq x y z
N MET A 1 23.60 1.75 -9.71
CA MET A 1 22.39 2.58 -9.84
C MET A 1 21.38 1.76 -10.58
N SER A 2 20.34 1.26 -9.90
CA SER A 2 19.28 0.49 -10.55
C SER A 2 18.53 1.41 -11.51
N ALA A 3 18.11 0.86 -12.66
CA ALA A 3 17.37 1.62 -13.65
C ALA A 3 16.03 2.12 -13.06
N PRO A 4 15.51 3.28 -13.51
CA PRO A 4 14.18 3.70 -13.08
C PRO A 4 13.13 2.69 -13.55
N ILE A 5 12.23 2.30 -12.64
CA ILE A 5 11.01 1.56 -12.95
C ILE A 5 9.87 2.57 -13.01
N THR A 6 9.11 2.57 -14.10
CA THR A 6 7.96 3.46 -14.29
C THR A 6 6.70 2.63 -14.39
N GLU A 7 5.82 2.77 -13.41
CA GLU A 7 4.49 2.18 -13.38
C GLU A 7 3.44 3.29 -13.40
N SER A 8 2.30 3.03 -14.03
CA SER A 8 1.19 3.99 -14.09
C SER A 8 0.05 3.57 -13.17
N LEU A 9 -0.49 4.52 -12.42
CA LEU A 9 -1.68 4.32 -11.62
C LEU A 9 -2.90 4.86 -12.38
N VAL A 10 -3.97 4.06 -12.42
CA VAL A 10 -5.28 4.49 -12.90
C VAL A 10 -6.15 4.77 -11.69
N ILE A 11 -6.44 6.06 -11.46
CA ILE A 11 -7.31 6.49 -10.36
C ILE A 11 -8.76 6.31 -10.78
N ARG A 12 -9.52 5.57 -9.98
CA ARG A 12 -10.92 5.24 -10.14
C ARG A 12 -11.74 5.89 -9.03
N PRO A 13 -12.99 6.30 -9.27
CA PRO A 13 -13.84 6.83 -8.22
C PRO A 13 -14.27 5.72 -7.25
N ALA A 14 -14.60 6.07 -6.00
CA ALA A 14 -15.13 5.11 -5.02
C ALA A 14 -16.46 4.45 -5.44
N SER A 15 -17.13 4.96 -6.48
CA SER A 15 -18.31 4.33 -7.08
C SER A 15 -17.99 3.16 -8.01
N GLU A 16 -16.74 3.05 -8.46
CA GLU A 16 -16.30 1.97 -9.33
C GLU A 16 -15.72 0.83 -8.47
N GLN A 17 -16.25 -0.38 -8.66
CA GLN A 17 -15.79 -1.56 -7.92
C GLN A 17 -14.54 -2.17 -8.56
N PRO A 18 -13.61 -2.72 -7.77
CA PRO A 18 -12.57 -3.62 -8.24
C PRO A 18 -13.14 -4.85 -8.98
N THR A 19 -12.30 -5.52 -9.75
CA THR A 19 -12.64 -6.77 -10.44
C THR A 19 -12.10 -8.00 -9.69
N PRO A 20 -12.67 -9.20 -9.89
CA PRO A 20 -12.27 -10.40 -9.13
C PRO A 20 -10.79 -10.77 -9.25
N ASP A 21 -10.12 -10.47 -10.36
CA ASP A 21 -8.69 -10.69 -10.56
C ASP A 21 -7.80 -9.79 -9.68
N MET A 22 -8.40 -8.79 -9.02
CA MET A 22 -7.74 -7.92 -8.05
C MET A 22 -7.82 -8.46 -6.62
N ASN A 23 -8.49 -9.60 -6.38
CA ASN A 23 -8.61 -10.15 -5.02
C ASN A 23 -7.23 -10.36 -4.35
N GLY A 24 -7.11 -9.88 -3.11
CA GLY A 24 -5.89 -9.90 -2.32
C GLY A 24 -4.83 -8.86 -2.71
N LYS A 25 -5.05 -8.07 -3.78
CA LYS A 25 -4.07 -7.06 -4.23
C LYS A 25 -4.19 -5.76 -3.46
N GLU A 26 -3.06 -5.07 -3.37
CA GLU A 26 -2.96 -3.75 -2.75
C GLU A 26 -3.53 -2.65 -3.63
N VAL A 27 -4.22 -1.71 -3.00
CA VAL A 27 -4.76 -0.50 -3.60
C VAL A 27 -4.34 0.71 -2.78
N LEU A 28 -4.15 1.83 -3.45
CA LEU A 28 -4.05 3.13 -2.82
C LEU A 28 -5.45 3.73 -2.77
N VAL A 29 -5.95 4.12 -1.59
CA VAL A 29 -7.23 4.81 -1.42
C VAL A 29 -7.01 6.25 -0.95
N LEU A 30 -7.78 7.19 -1.48
CA LEU A 30 -7.72 8.62 -1.12
C LEU A 30 -8.87 8.97 -0.17
N ASN A 31 -8.54 9.21 1.09
CA ASN A 31 -9.40 9.87 2.04
C ASN A 31 -9.15 11.40 1.97
N PRO A 32 -10.19 12.22 1.69
CA PRO A 32 -10.04 13.68 1.65
C PRO A 32 -9.56 14.32 2.96
N CYS A 33 -9.76 13.66 4.10
CA CYS A 33 -9.46 14.20 5.42
C CYS A 33 -7.98 14.13 5.78
N ASP A 34 -7.32 13.00 5.48
CA ASP A 34 -5.95 12.70 5.93
C ASP A 34 -5.04 12.08 4.85
N GLY A 35 -5.54 11.92 3.62
CA GLY A 35 -4.75 11.61 2.44
C GLY A 35 -4.79 10.14 2.02
N TRP A 36 -3.63 9.60 1.65
CA TRP A 36 -3.51 8.29 1.02
C TRP A 36 -3.36 7.16 2.04
N HIS A 37 -4.07 6.06 1.82
CA HIS A 37 -3.99 4.85 2.64
C HIS A 37 -3.81 3.62 1.76
N ILE A 38 -3.22 2.57 2.34
CA ILE A 38 -3.10 1.25 1.69
C ILE A 38 -4.28 0.39 2.11
N GLY A 39 -4.99 -0.13 1.12
CA GLY A 39 -6.06 -1.11 1.30
C GLY A 39 -5.80 -2.39 0.50
N TYR A 40 -6.59 -3.41 0.78
CA TYR A 40 -6.52 -4.72 0.14
C TYR A 40 -7.91 -5.06 -0.39
N VAL A 41 -7.99 -5.35 -1.68
CA VAL A 41 -9.24 -5.78 -2.30
C VAL A 41 -9.62 -7.15 -1.80
N ASN A 42 -10.86 -7.32 -1.34
CA ASN A 42 -11.37 -8.61 -0.90
C ASN A 42 -12.58 -9.04 -1.74
N PHE A 43 -12.54 -10.30 -2.18
CA PHE A 43 -13.67 -11.01 -2.74
C PHE A 43 -13.94 -12.26 -1.90
N TRP A 44 -15.20 -12.45 -1.53
CA TRP A 44 -15.68 -13.62 -0.79
C TRP A 44 -16.67 -14.38 -1.67
N ASP A 45 -16.46 -15.69 -1.85
CA ASP A 45 -17.29 -16.54 -2.74
C ASP A 45 -17.50 -15.97 -4.15
N GLY A 46 -16.52 -15.21 -4.66
CA GLY A 46 -16.57 -14.57 -5.98
C GLY A 46 -17.30 -13.22 -6.02
N GLU A 47 -17.86 -12.77 -4.90
CA GLU A 47 -18.51 -11.46 -4.79
C GLU A 47 -17.58 -10.42 -4.16
N TYR A 48 -17.71 -9.17 -4.62
CA TYR A 48 -16.92 -8.07 -4.07
C TYR A 48 -17.34 -7.81 -2.62
N SER A 49 -16.39 -7.96 -1.70
CA SER A 49 -16.63 -7.81 -0.26
C SER A 49 -16.18 -6.46 0.28
N GLY A 50 -15.30 -5.72 -0.41
CA GLY A 50 -14.81 -4.41 0.05
C GLY A 50 -13.31 -4.22 -0.17
N ILE A 51 -12.81 -3.05 0.27
CA ILE A 51 -11.38 -2.77 0.39
C ILE A 51 -11.07 -2.63 1.88
N TYR A 52 -10.17 -3.44 2.40
CA TYR A 52 -9.89 -3.52 3.83
C TYR A 52 -8.50 -3.00 4.17
N ARG A 53 -8.32 -2.57 5.42
CA ARG A 53 -6.98 -2.43 6.01
C ARG A 53 -6.29 -3.79 6.07
N TRP A 54 -4.95 -3.81 6.16
CA TRP A 54 -4.19 -5.06 6.36
C TRP A 54 -4.73 -5.87 7.56
N ILE A 55 -5.07 -5.16 8.64
CA ILE A 55 -5.83 -5.68 9.77
C ILE A 55 -6.89 -4.64 10.12
N GLY A 56 -8.13 -5.10 10.31
CA GLY A 56 -9.23 -4.27 10.81
C GLY A 56 -10.39 -4.17 9.82
N GLU A 57 -11.05 -3.02 9.84
CA GLU A 57 -12.32 -2.83 9.14
C GLU A 57 -12.12 -2.37 7.70
N GLU A 58 -13.19 -2.49 6.93
CA GLU A 58 -13.32 -1.96 5.58
C GLU A 58 -13.09 -0.44 5.57
N PHE A 59 -12.50 0.05 4.48
CA PHE A 59 -12.64 1.43 4.08
C PHE A 59 -13.97 1.58 3.34
N GLU A 60 -14.95 2.23 3.95
CA GLU A 60 -16.25 2.41 3.33
C GLU A 60 -16.17 3.36 2.12
N PRO A 61 -16.65 2.95 0.92
CA PRO A 61 -16.65 3.80 -0.26
C PRO A 61 -17.55 5.03 -0.05
N ARG A 62 -17.07 6.20 -0.49
CA ARG A 62 -17.74 7.52 -0.40
C ARG A 62 -17.85 8.10 1.01
N TYR A 63 -17.68 7.31 2.06
CA TYR A 63 -17.63 7.78 3.44
C TYR A 63 -16.19 7.96 3.92
N PHE A 64 -15.37 6.94 3.74
CA PHE A 64 -13.96 7.00 4.09
C PHE A 64 -13.10 7.52 2.94
N TYR A 65 -13.30 7.00 1.71
CA TYR A 65 -12.48 7.39 0.56
C TYR A 65 -13.33 7.80 -0.65
N VAL A 66 -12.76 8.66 -1.49
CA VAL A 66 -13.43 9.19 -2.71
C VAL A 66 -12.86 8.62 -4.00
N ALA A 67 -11.62 8.13 -3.97
CA ALA A 67 -10.95 7.54 -5.12
C ALA A 67 -9.98 6.43 -4.69
N TRP A 68 -9.69 5.51 -5.60
CA TRP A 68 -8.75 4.42 -5.37
C TRP A 68 -7.96 4.08 -6.65
N ALA A 69 -6.81 3.43 -6.51
CA ALA A 69 -6.01 2.92 -7.63
C ALA A 69 -5.38 1.58 -7.26
N LEU A 70 -5.33 0.63 -8.19
CA LEU A 70 -4.59 -0.61 -8.01
C LEU A 70 -3.09 -0.31 -7.99
N LEU A 71 -2.38 -0.77 -6.96
CA LEU A 71 -0.94 -0.63 -6.89
C LEU A 71 -0.24 -1.68 -7.76
N PRO A 72 0.94 -1.36 -8.31
CA PRO A 72 1.82 -2.36 -8.90
C PRO A 72 2.16 -3.44 -7.87
N ASP A 73 2.62 -4.58 -8.38
CA ASP A 73 3.04 -5.70 -7.54
C ASP A 73 4.22 -5.31 -6.65
N GLY A 74 3.94 -5.02 -5.38
CA GLY A 74 4.90 -4.49 -4.42
C GLY A 74 6.08 -5.43 -4.16
N LEU A 75 5.87 -6.75 -4.24
CA LEU A 75 6.95 -7.73 -4.12
C LEU A 75 7.91 -7.62 -5.31
N LYS A 76 7.38 -7.56 -6.54
CA LYS A 76 8.23 -7.40 -7.74
C LYS A 76 9.01 -6.09 -7.72
N ILE A 77 8.38 -5.00 -7.29
CA ILE A 77 9.05 -3.70 -7.16
C ILE A 77 10.12 -3.76 -6.07
N GLY A 78 9.83 -4.38 -4.92
CA GLY A 78 10.76 -4.56 -3.83
C GLY A 78 11.99 -5.37 -4.24
N ASP A 79 11.79 -6.53 -4.85
CA ASP A 79 12.87 -7.41 -5.35
C ASP A 79 13.78 -6.66 -6.34
N ALA A 80 13.21 -5.82 -7.20
CA ALA A 80 13.96 -5.07 -8.20
C ALA A 80 14.88 -3.97 -7.61
N PHE A 81 14.65 -3.59 -6.35
CA PHE A 81 15.45 -2.59 -5.63
C PHE A 81 16.07 -3.16 -4.34
N GLU A 82 16.11 -4.48 -4.17
CA GLU A 82 16.69 -5.14 -2.99
C GLU A 82 18.17 -4.76 -2.79
N ASP A 83 18.89 -4.53 -3.89
CA ASP A 83 20.29 -4.08 -3.89
C ASP A 83 20.50 -2.65 -3.37
N GLN A 84 19.42 -1.88 -3.20
CA GLN A 84 19.41 -0.55 -2.59
C GLN A 84 18.94 -0.55 -1.14
N SER A 85 18.74 -1.72 -0.53
CA SER A 85 18.50 -1.83 0.90
C SER A 85 19.68 -1.28 1.71
N ALA A 86 19.40 -0.78 2.92
CA ALA A 86 20.42 -0.22 3.79
C ALA A 86 21.52 -1.25 4.09
N THR A 87 22.79 -0.83 4.10
CA THR A 87 23.87 -1.74 4.52
C THR A 87 23.71 -2.11 6.00
N PRO A 88 24.30 -3.23 6.46
CA PRO A 88 24.30 -3.57 7.88
C PRO A 88 24.78 -2.42 8.79
N GLU A 89 25.82 -1.69 8.38
CA GLU A 89 26.34 -0.55 9.14
C GLU A 89 25.36 0.63 9.20
N GLU A 90 24.66 0.93 8.10
CA GLU A 90 23.63 1.97 8.05
C GLU A 90 22.43 1.62 8.93
N HIS A 91 22.01 0.36 8.88
CA HIS A 91 20.93 -0.18 9.70
C HIS A 91 21.27 -0.12 11.19
N ASP A 92 22.46 -0.59 11.58
CA ASP A 92 22.93 -0.54 12.97
C ASP A 92 23.03 0.89 13.50
N ARG A 93 23.55 1.81 12.68
CA ARG A 93 23.64 3.23 13.02
C ARG A 93 22.25 3.83 13.26
N TYR A 94 21.27 3.52 12.40
CA TYR A 94 19.89 3.99 12.56
C TYR A 94 19.28 3.51 13.89
N TRP A 95 19.40 2.22 14.21
CA TRP A 95 18.82 1.67 15.42
C TRP A 95 19.56 2.08 16.70
N ALA A 96 20.88 2.24 16.65
CA ALA A 96 21.65 2.77 17.77
C ALA A 96 21.20 4.21 18.12
N ALA A 97 21.03 5.08 17.12
CA ALA A 97 20.53 6.43 17.32
C ALA A 97 19.11 6.44 17.93
N ARG A 98 18.24 5.53 17.48
CA ARG A 98 16.86 5.41 17.99
C ARG A 98 16.80 4.91 19.44
N LYS A 99 17.68 3.98 19.85
CA LYS A 99 17.80 3.53 21.24
C LYS A 99 18.26 4.66 22.18
N MET A 100 19.16 5.54 21.72
CA MET A 100 19.60 6.70 22.49
C MET A 100 18.48 7.75 22.68
N LEU A 101 17.58 7.91 21.70
CA LEU A 101 16.45 8.85 21.78
C LEU A 101 15.32 8.37 22.71
N ASN A 102 15.11 7.06 22.81
CA ASN A 102 14.04 6.47 23.65
C ASN A 102 14.49 6.17 25.10
N GLY A 103 15.73 6.48 25.46
CA GLY A 103 16.31 6.26 26.80
C GLY A 103 16.11 7.44 27.77
N LYS A 104 14.96 8.12 27.74
CA LYS A 104 14.55 9.10 28.75
C LYS A 104 13.38 8.58 29.57
#